data_AF-A0AAJ2EYV3-F1
#
_entry.id   AF-A0AAJ2EYV3-F1
#
_cell.length_a   1.000
_cell.length_b   1.000
_cell.length_c   1.000
_cell.angle_alpha   90.00
_cell.angle_beta   90.00
_cell.angle_gamma   90.00
#
_symmetry.space_group_name_H-M   'P 1'
#
loop_
_entity.id
_entity.type
_entity.pdbx_description
1 polymer ?
#
loop_
_entity_poly.entity_id
_entity_poly.type
_entity_poly.pdbx_seq_one_letter_code
_entity_poly.pdbx_strand_id
1 'polypeptide(L)'
;MARNADLGYYTNFMNLLDYAAVAVPAGVMSNGLPWGVTLFGRVFTDQYLLSLAAALQESQGLPLVGGALPNASLPARAARHDRARLVVCGAHLQGLPLNGQLLARGAHRLALTRSAPRYRLYALAGGPPLRPGMVRVEQDGAAIEVEVWELPSSELGSFLTGIPAPLGLGKVELADGSWETGFICELYGLAEAKDITAHGGWRAWLTAGNGR
;
A
#
# COMPACT_ATOMS: atom_id res chain seq x y z
N MET A 1 -38.65 -8.13 -26.25
CA MET A 1 -37.32 -7.48 -26.37
C MET A 1 -37.12 -6.37 -25.34
N ALA A 2 -38.06 -5.44 -25.14
CA ALA A 2 -37.93 -4.35 -24.14
C ALA A 2 -37.53 -4.81 -22.73
N ARG A 3 -38.22 -5.81 -22.15
CA ARG A 3 -37.90 -6.33 -20.80
C ARG A 3 -36.49 -6.93 -20.66
N ASN A 4 -35.89 -7.42 -21.74
CA ASN A 4 -34.52 -7.95 -21.71
C ASN A 4 -33.49 -6.81 -21.73
N ALA A 5 -33.81 -5.68 -22.38
CA ALA A 5 -32.98 -4.48 -22.36
C ALA A 5 -33.03 -3.80 -20.98
N ASP A 6 -34.20 -3.78 -20.33
CA ASP A 6 -34.37 -3.22 -18.98
C ASP A 6 -33.51 -3.96 -17.94
N LEU A 7 -33.39 -5.29 -18.05
CA LEU A 7 -32.53 -6.11 -17.19
C LEU A 7 -31.03 -5.90 -17.47
N GLY A 8 -30.67 -5.43 -18.67
CA GLY A 8 -29.28 -5.18 -19.09
C GLY A 8 -28.76 -3.78 -18.76
N TYR A 9 -29.63 -2.85 -18.32
CA TYR A 9 -29.30 -1.44 -18.15
C TYR A 9 -28.10 -1.20 -17.23
N TYR A 10 -27.98 -1.98 -16.15
CA TYR A 10 -26.91 -1.83 -15.15
C TYR A 10 -25.75 -2.84 -15.30
N THR A 11 -25.76 -3.70 -16.32
CA THR A 11 -24.81 -4.83 -16.42
C THR A 11 -24.06 -4.86 -17.75
N ASN A 12 -24.64 -4.34 -18.84
CA ASN A 12 -24.08 -4.48 -20.19
C ASN A 12 -22.73 -3.78 -20.40
N PHE A 13 -22.46 -2.69 -19.67
CA PHE A 13 -21.22 -1.92 -19.85
C PHE A 13 -20.00 -2.50 -19.13
N MET A 14 -20.22 -3.38 -18.13
CA MET A 14 -19.15 -3.86 -17.24
C MET A 14 -18.07 -4.61 -18.01
N ASN A 15 -18.46 -5.58 -18.84
CA ASN A 15 -17.54 -6.37 -19.66
C ASN A 15 -16.87 -5.53 -20.76
N LEU A 16 -17.57 -4.53 -21.29
CA LEU A 16 -17.06 -3.67 -22.37
C LEU A 16 -15.98 -2.69 -21.86
N LEU A 17 -16.03 -2.32 -20.58
CA LEU A 17 -15.13 -1.36 -19.95
C LEU A 17 -14.13 -2.02 -18.99
N ASP A 18 -14.06 -3.35 -19.00
CA ASP A 18 -13.15 -4.15 -18.16
C ASP A 18 -13.32 -3.85 -16.66
N TYR A 19 -14.56 -3.85 -16.18
CA TYR A 19 -14.86 -3.67 -14.76
C TYR A 19 -14.98 -5.01 -14.03
N ALA A 20 -14.48 -5.04 -12.78
CA ALA A 20 -14.82 -6.07 -11.82
C ALA A 20 -16.16 -5.71 -11.16
N ALA A 21 -17.02 -6.70 -10.91
CA ALA A 21 -18.33 -6.48 -10.30
C ALA A 21 -18.74 -7.65 -9.40
N VAL A 22 -19.45 -7.35 -8.31
CA VAL A 22 -20.06 -8.32 -7.40
C VAL A 22 -21.52 -7.93 -7.15
N ALA A 23 -22.43 -8.87 -7.40
CA ALA A 23 -23.84 -8.72 -7.06
C ALA A 23 -24.05 -9.09 -5.58
N VAL A 24 -24.69 -8.21 -4.83
CA VAL A 24 -24.88 -8.33 -3.37
C VAL A 24 -26.38 -8.17 -3.04
N PRO A 25 -26.99 -9.10 -2.28
CA PRO A 25 -28.33 -8.91 -1.76
C PRO A 25 -28.44 -7.60 -0.95
N ALA A 26 -29.53 -6.87 -1.14
CA ALA A 26 -29.74 -5.54 -0.54
C ALA A 26 -31.07 -5.43 0.25
N GLY A 27 -31.88 -6.47 0.25
CA GLY A 27 -33.09 -6.56 1.05
C GLY A 27 -34.16 -7.45 0.41
N VAL A 28 -35.36 -7.31 0.95
CA VAL A 28 -36.57 -7.95 0.43
C VAL A 28 -37.59 -6.86 0.12
N MET A 29 -38.17 -6.90 -1.07
CA MET A 29 -39.19 -5.95 -1.49
C MET A 29 -40.52 -6.19 -0.74
N SER A 30 -41.45 -5.24 -0.80
CA SER A 30 -42.76 -5.35 -0.14
C SER A 30 -43.60 -6.54 -0.62
N ASN A 31 -43.31 -7.06 -1.80
CA ASN A 31 -43.93 -8.26 -2.38
C ASN A 31 -43.24 -9.58 -1.97
N GLY A 32 -42.25 -9.54 -1.07
CA GLY A 32 -41.55 -10.72 -0.57
C GLY A 32 -40.41 -11.24 -1.48
N LEU A 33 -40.17 -10.62 -2.64
CA LEU A 33 -39.08 -11.03 -3.53
C LEU A 33 -37.74 -10.38 -3.13
N PRO A 34 -36.61 -11.10 -3.29
CA PRO A 34 -35.30 -10.55 -2.99
C PRO A 34 -34.92 -9.44 -3.99
N TRP A 35 -34.15 -8.46 -3.53
CA TRP A 35 -33.51 -7.47 -4.39
C TRP A 35 -32.05 -7.25 -3.96
N GLY A 36 -31.26 -6.65 -4.85
CA GLY A 36 -29.83 -6.49 -4.66
C GLY A 36 -29.25 -5.27 -5.36
N VAL A 37 -28.01 -4.98 -5.02
CA VAL A 37 -27.16 -3.99 -5.69
C VAL A 37 -25.94 -4.69 -6.30
N THR A 38 -25.37 -4.09 -7.34
CA THR A 38 -24.08 -4.55 -7.88
C THR A 38 -23.03 -3.52 -7.51
N LEU A 39 -22.03 -3.94 -6.74
CA LEU A 39 -20.83 -3.15 -6.52
C LEU A 39 -19.88 -3.40 -7.69
N PHE A 40 -19.33 -2.35 -8.29
CA PHE A 40 -18.38 -2.48 -9.37
C PHE A 40 -17.21 -1.52 -9.22
N GLY A 41 -16.08 -1.88 -9.81
CA GLY A 41 -14.84 -1.15 -9.72
C GLY A 41 -13.90 -1.51 -10.86
N ARG A 42 -12.75 -0.83 -10.90
CA ARG A 42 -11.69 -1.07 -11.90
C ARG A 42 -11.29 -2.54 -11.97
N VAL A 43 -10.67 -2.96 -13.07
CA VAL A 43 -9.94 -4.23 -13.17
C VAL A 43 -9.14 -4.54 -11.91
N PHE A 44 -9.09 -5.82 -11.54
CA PHE A 44 -8.27 -6.35 -10.43
C PHE A 44 -8.65 -5.82 -9.04
N THR A 45 -9.88 -5.33 -8.86
CA THR A 45 -10.40 -4.88 -7.56
C THR A 45 -11.33 -5.90 -6.88
N ASP A 46 -11.35 -7.15 -7.34
CA ASP A 46 -12.25 -8.22 -6.87
C ASP A 46 -12.20 -8.42 -5.35
N GLN A 47 -11.01 -8.55 -4.77
CA GLN A 47 -10.86 -8.72 -3.31
C GLN A 47 -11.38 -7.51 -2.53
N TYR A 48 -11.22 -6.31 -3.08
CA TYR A 48 -11.75 -5.10 -2.47
C TYR A 48 -13.27 -5.06 -2.55
N LEU A 49 -13.84 -5.33 -3.73
CA LEU A 49 -15.29 -5.41 -3.92
C LEU A 49 -15.92 -6.47 -3.02
N LEU A 50 -15.28 -7.62 -2.85
CA LEU A 50 -15.70 -8.66 -1.91
C LEU A 50 -15.65 -8.18 -0.44
N SER A 51 -14.65 -7.39 -0.06
CA SER A 51 -14.60 -6.82 1.30
C SER A 51 -15.73 -5.83 1.57
N LEU A 52 -16.11 -5.02 0.58
CA LEU A 52 -17.27 -4.14 0.67
C LEU A 52 -18.58 -4.92 0.68
N ALA A 53 -18.69 -5.96 -0.15
CA ALA A 53 -19.85 -6.84 -0.20
C ALA A 53 -20.09 -7.53 1.14
N ALA A 54 -19.03 -8.04 1.77
CA ALA A 54 -19.09 -8.64 3.10
C ALA A 54 -19.57 -7.64 4.15
N ALA A 55 -19.01 -6.43 4.18
CA ALA A 55 -19.45 -5.38 5.10
C ALA A 55 -20.92 -4.98 4.90
N LEU A 56 -21.37 -4.86 3.65
CA LEU A 56 -22.77 -4.57 3.33
C LEU A 56 -23.69 -5.70 3.80
N GLN A 57 -23.34 -6.95 3.51
CA GLN A 57 -24.10 -8.12 3.91
C GLN A 57 -24.23 -8.24 5.43
N GLU A 58 -23.15 -7.99 6.16
CA GLU A 58 -23.15 -7.96 7.63
C GLU A 58 -24.06 -6.85 8.17
N SER A 59 -23.98 -5.64 7.61
CA SER A 59 -24.80 -4.51 8.04
C SER A 59 -26.31 -4.73 7.85
N GLN A 60 -26.70 -5.55 6.87
CA GLN A 60 -28.11 -5.81 6.57
C GLN A 60 -28.67 -7.02 7.34
N GLY A 61 -27.81 -7.93 7.82
CA GLY A 61 -28.23 -9.11 8.56
C GLY A 61 -29.16 -10.05 7.78
N LEU A 62 -29.14 -10.00 6.44
CA LEU A 62 -30.00 -10.84 5.62
C LEU A 62 -29.56 -12.32 5.73
N PRO A 63 -30.52 -13.25 5.86
CA PRO A 63 -30.21 -14.66 5.79
C PRO A 63 -29.69 -15.03 4.38
N LEU A 64 -28.75 -15.96 4.35
CA LEU A 64 -28.34 -16.64 3.13
C LEU A 64 -29.51 -17.42 2.55
N VAL A 65 -29.41 -17.76 1.26
CA VAL A 65 -30.32 -18.71 0.62
C VAL A 65 -30.34 -20.00 1.45
N GLY A 66 -31.53 -20.43 1.87
CA GLY A 66 -31.70 -21.58 2.76
C GLY A 66 -31.76 -21.25 4.27
N GLY A 67 -31.73 -19.97 4.65
CA GLY A 67 -32.01 -19.52 6.03
C GLY A 67 -30.83 -19.50 6.99
N ALA A 68 -29.62 -19.85 6.52
CA ALA A 68 -28.41 -19.72 7.31
C ALA A 68 -28.02 -18.25 7.51
N LEU A 69 -27.36 -17.91 8.62
CA LEU A 69 -26.78 -16.58 8.82
C LEU A 69 -25.37 -16.52 8.18
N PRO A 70 -24.96 -15.36 7.65
CA PRO A 70 -23.59 -15.18 7.15
C PRO A 70 -22.56 -15.43 8.26
N ASN A 71 -21.51 -16.19 7.97
CA ASN A 71 -20.39 -16.36 8.89
C ASN A 71 -19.44 -15.17 8.76
N ALA A 72 -19.35 -14.33 9.79
CA ALA A 72 -18.63 -13.04 9.79
C ALA A 72 -17.13 -13.16 10.11
N SER A 73 -16.47 -14.25 9.68
CA SER A 73 -15.03 -14.36 9.81
C SER A 73 -14.36 -13.29 8.94
N LEU A 74 -13.86 -12.21 9.55
CA LEU A 74 -13.10 -11.21 8.80
C LEU A 74 -11.88 -11.88 8.15
N PRO A 75 -11.60 -11.60 6.87
CA PRO A 75 -10.41 -12.11 6.22
C PRO A 75 -9.17 -11.62 6.97
N ALA A 76 -8.20 -12.50 7.18
CA ALA A 76 -6.96 -12.19 7.91
C ALA A 76 -6.12 -11.08 7.25
N ARG A 77 -6.38 -10.74 5.98
CA ARG A 77 -5.66 -9.72 5.22
C ARG A 77 -6.65 -8.72 4.62
N ALA A 78 -6.42 -7.44 4.88
CA ALA A 78 -7.15 -6.36 4.22
C ALA A 78 -6.85 -6.35 2.72
N ALA A 79 -7.90 -6.19 1.90
CA ALA A 79 -7.75 -5.99 0.46
C ALA A 79 -7.02 -4.67 0.20
N ARG A 80 -6.07 -4.67 -0.76
CA ARG A 80 -5.19 -3.52 -1.03
C ARG A 80 -5.45 -2.86 -2.39
N HIS A 81 -6.60 -3.10 -3.02
CA HIS A 81 -7.00 -2.47 -4.29
C HIS A 81 -5.94 -2.53 -5.41
N ASP A 82 -5.19 -3.62 -5.49
CA ASP A 82 -4.04 -3.73 -6.39
C ASP A 82 -3.02 -2.57 -6.23
N ARG A 83 -2.78 -2.18 -4.97
CA ARG A 83 -1.75 -1.21 -4.60
C ARG A 83 -0.71 -1.86 -3.71
N ALA A 84 0.54 -1.56 -4.02
CA ALA A 84 1.69 -1.92 -3.21
C ALA A 84 1.92 -0.84 -2.15
N ARG A 85 2.34 -1.24 -0.95
CA ARG A 85 2.87 -0.32 0.06
C ARG A 85 4.39 -0.33 0.00
N LEU A 86 4.97 0.85 0.12
CA LEU A 86 6.40 1.09 0.04
C LEU A 86 6.85 1.99 1.20
N VAL A 87 7.82 1.50 1.99
CA VAL A 87 8.45 2.25 3.07
C VAL A 87 9.66 3.00 2.52
N VAL A 88 9.69 4.32 2.69
CA VAL A 88 10.80 5.18 2.28
C VAL A 88 11.41 5.89 3.48
N CYS A 89 12.74 5.97 3.51
CA CYS A 89 13.51 6.52 4.63
C CYS A 89 14.51 7.62 4.21
N GLY A 90 14.46 8.05 2.94
CA GLY A 90 15.51 8.86 2.33
C GLY A 90 15.02 9.87 1.30
N ALA A 91 15.72 10.01 0.18
CA ALA A 91 15.47 11.05 -0.83
C ALA A 91 14.05 11.04 -1.44
N HIS A 92 13.28 9.96 -1.26
CA HIS A 92 11.87 9.84 -1.66
C HIS A 92 10.86 10.33 -0.62
N LEU A 93 11.28 10.73 0.58
CA LEU A 93 10.38 11.33 1.58
C LEU A 93 9.71 12.58 1.01
N GLN A 94 8.48 12.88 1.44
CA GLN A 94 7.69 14.01 0.94
C GLN A 94 8.49 15.33 0.85
N GLY A 95 8.53 15.95 -0.32
CA GLY A 95 9.26 17.20 -0.54
C GLY A 95 10.78 17.08 -0.66
N LEU A 96 11.35 15.87 -0.64
CA LEU A 96 12.77 15.63 -0.94
C LEU A 96 12.99 15.34 -2.44
N PRO A 97 14.23 15.44 -2.95
CA PRO A 97 14.50 15.53 -4.40
C PRO A 97 13.95 14.40 -5.27
N LEU A 98 13.83 13.17 -4.73
CA LEU A 98 13.34 12.02 -5.49
C LEU A 98 11.86 11.71 -5.26
N ASN A 99 11.15 12.46 -4.42
CA ASN A 99 9.74 12.24 -4.14
C ASN A 99 8.86 12.34 -5.41
N GLY A 100 9.25 13.17 -6.37
CA GLY A 100 8.59 13.28 -7.68
C GLY A 100 8.47 11.95 -8.42
N GLN A 101 9.38 10.98 -8.19
CA GLN A 101 9.32 9.65 -8.79
C GLN A 101 8.13 8.81 -8.26
N LEU A 102 7.76 9.00 -6.99
CA LEU A 102 6.57 8.38 -6.41
C LEU A 102 5.31 9.07 -6.95
N LEU A 103 5.30 10.40 -6.93
CA LEU A 103 4.14 11.18 -7.39
C LEU A 103 3.81 10.94 -8.87
N ALA A 104 4.83 10.83 -9.73
CA ALA A 104 4.66 10.53 -11.15
C ALA A 104 4.01 9.16 -11.42
N ARG A 105 4.06 8.24 -10.45
CA ARG A 105 3.43 6.90 -10.49
C ARG A 105 2.06 6.87 -9.79
N GLY A 106 1.49 8.04 -9.49
CA GLY A 106 0.23 8.15 -8.76
C GLY A 106 0.31 7.65 -7.32
N ALA A 107 1.49 7.64 -6.72
CA ALA A 107 1.65 7.27 -5.33
C ALA A 107 1.14 8.37 -4.40
N HIS A 108 0.65 8.00 -3.22
CA HIS A 108 0.33 8.94 -2.15
C HIS A 108 0.78 8.40 -0.79
N ARG A 109 1.00 9.31 0.15
CA ARG A 109 1.48 8.98 1.49
C ARG A 109 0.32 8.51 2.37
N LEU A 110 0.49 7.36 3.01
CA LEU A 110 -0.44 6.81 4.00
C LEU A 110 -0.10 7.28 5.40
N ALA A 111 1.18 7.23 5.77
CA ALA A 111 1.61 7.51 7.13
C ALA A 111 3.03 8.08 7.18
N LEU A 112 3.25 8.95 8.17
CA LEU A 112 4.57 9.26 8.72
C LEU A 112 4.70 8.47 10.02
N THR A 113 5.70 7.60 10.12
CA THR A 113 5.86 6.67 11.24
C THR A 113 7.34 6.36 11.47
N ARG A 114 7.63 5.29 12.22
CA ARG A 114 8.98 4.79 12.45
C ARG A 114 9.10 3.31 12.09
N SER A 115 10.31 2.88 11.78
CA SER A 115 10.67 1.45 11.81
C SER A 115 10.62 0.90 13.24
N ALA A 116 10.60 -0.42 13.38
CA ALA A 116 10.96 -1.07 14.64
C ALA A 116 12.37 -0.61 15.11
N PRO A 117 12.73 -0.72 16.40
CA PRO A 117 14.01 -0.27 16.94
C PRO A 117 15.17 -1.25 16.63
N ARG A 118 15.26 -1.70 15.38
CA ARG A 118 16.19 -2.75 14.92
C ARG A 118 16.94 -2.33 13.66
N TYR A 119 17.08 -1.03 13.43
CA TYR A 119 17.69 -0.49 12.21
C TYR A 119 18.77 0.53 12.53
N ARG A 120 19.82 0.55 11.70
CA ARG A 120 20.79 1.64 11.62
C ARG A 120 20.61 2.37 10.30
N LEU A 121 20.88 3.67 10.33
CA LEU A 121 20.76 4.56 9.19
C LEU A 121 22.12 5.16 8.87
N TYR A 122 22.53 5.09 7.62
CA TYR A 122 23.82 5.58 7.15
C TYR A 122 23.62 6.59 6.03
N ALA A 123 24.38 7.68 6.03
CA ALA A 123 24.52 8.55 4.87
C ALA A 123 25.54 7.92 3.92
N LEU A 124 25.10 7.49 2.74
CA LEU A 124 25.96 6.86 1.75
C LEU A 124 26.86 7.88 1.06
N ALA A 125 28.01 7.43 0.57
CA ALA A 125 28.88 8.23 -0.26
C ALA A 125 28.23 8.58 -1.61
N GLY A 126 28.55 9.76 -2.14
CA GLY A 126 28.11 10.25 -3.44
C GLY A 126 26.87 11.15 -3.42
N GLY A 127 26.71 11.95 -4.48
CA GLY A 127 25.60 12.88 -4.68
C GLY A 127 25.90 13.89 -5.81
N PRO A 128 24.95 14.80 -6.12
CA PRO A 128 23.55 14.82 -5.69
C PRO A 128 22.63 13.92 -6.58
N PRO A 129 21.53 13.36 -6.03
CA PRO A 129 21.05 13.52 -4.66
C PRO A 129 21.77 12.61 -3.66
N LEU A 130 22.06 13.17 -2.47
CA LEU A 130 22.48 12.40 -1.30
C LEU A 130 21.39 11.42 -0.89
N ARG A 131 21.78 10.23 -0.44
CA ARG A 131 20.86 9.13 -0.13
C ARG A 131 21.28 8.43 1.16
N PRO A 132 20.33 8.04 2.01
CA PRO A 132 20.65 7.14 3.11
C PRO A 132 20.54 5.67 2.69
N GLY A 133 21.28 4.82 3.39
CA GLY A 133 21.10 3.38 3.42
C GLY A 133 20.58 2.96 4.80
N MET A 134 19.48 2.23 4.83
CA MET A 134 18.92 1.66 6.05
C MET A 134 19.19 0.16 6.08
N VAL A 135 19.73 -0.33 7.19
CA VAL A 135 20.03 -1.75 7.38
C VAL A 135 19.47 -2.26 8.70
N ARG A 136 18.96 -3.49 8.68
CA ARG A 136 18.51 -4.16 9.91
C ARG A 136 19.72 -4.70 10.66
N VAL A 137 19.70 -4.60 11.98
CA VAL A 137 20.76 -5.07 12.87
C VAL A 137 20.16 -5.84 14.05
N GLU A 138 20.90 -6.81 14.58
CA GLU A 138 20.51 -7.59 15.76
C GLU A 138 20.70 -6.80 17.06
N GLN A 139 21.74 -5.97 17.13
CA GLN A 139 22.13 -5.18 18.30
C GLN A 139 22.36 -3.72 17.89
N ASP A 140 22.22 -2.80 18.85
CA ASP A 140 22.46 -1.36 18.67
C ASP A 140 21.62 -0.70 17.56
N GLY A 141 20.41 -1.23 17.32
CA GLY A 141 19.42 -0.63 16.42
C GLY A 141 18.66 0.52 17.08
N ALA A 142 18.12 1.39 16.24
CA ALA A 142 17.20 2.46 16.64
C ALA A 142 15.95 2.46 15.76
N ALA A 143 14.92 3.16 16.22
CA ALA A 143 13.72 3.41 15.43
C ALA A 143 13.97 4.60 14.50
N ILE A 144 13.86 4.38 13.19
CA ILE A 144 14.16 5.37 12.15
C ILE A 144 12.84 5.94 11.61
N GLU A 145 12.76 7.26 11.47
CA GLU A 145 11.63 7.94 10.80
C GLU A 145 11.52 7.47 9.35
N VAL A 146 10.32 7.03 8.97
CA VAL A 146 9.99 6.57 7.64
C VAL A 146 8.61 7.07 7.22
N GLU A 147 8.38 7.12 5.92
CA GLU A 147 7.04 7.31 5.37
C GLU A 147 6.57 6.02 4.70
N VAL A 148 5.31 5.66 4.92
CA VAL A 148 4.63 4.59 4.19
C VAL A 148 3.85 5.24 3.07
N TRP A 149 4.18 4.86 1.84
CA TRP A 149 3.50 5.27 0.62
C TRP A 149 2.75 4.10 0.01
N GLU A 150 1.72 4.39 -0.77
CA GLU A 150 1.11 3.40 -1.63
C GLU A 150 1.07 3.85 -3.09
N LEU A 151 1.33 2.92 -4.00
CA LEU A 151 1.36 3.10 -5.45
C LEU A 151 0.66 1.93 -6.14
N PRO A 152 0.20 2.07 -7.40
CA PRO A 152 -0.36 0.95 -8.15
C PRO A 152 0.67 -0.19 -8.25
N SER A 153 0.25 -1.44 -8.04
CA SER A 153 1.17 -2.59 -8.09
C SER A 153 1.91 -2.69 -9.43
N SER A 154 1.24 -2.32 -10.52
CA SER A 154 1.79 -2.29 -11.88
C SER A 154 3.02 -1.38 -12.03
N GLU A 155 3.14 -0.35 -11.19
CA GLU A 155 4.25 0.61 -11.23
C GLU A 155 5.46 0.17 -10.39
N LEU A 156 5.34 -0.90 -9.58
CA LEU A 156 6.41 -1.33 -8.69
C LEU A 156 7.65 -1.78 -9.46
N GLY A 157 7.47 -2.47 -10.59
CA GLY A 157 8.57 -2.93 -11.44
C GLY A 157 9.37 -1.76 -12.02
N SER A 158 8.67 -0.78 -12.61
CA SER A 158 9.28 0.43 -13.19
C SER A 158 9.97 1.29 -12.12
N PHE A 159 9.47 1.27 -10.87
CA PHE A 159 10.10 1.95 -9.76
C PHE A 159 11.37 1.23 -9.30
N LEU A 160 11.30 -0.10 -9.11
CA LEU A 160 12.42 -0.93 -8.66
C LEU A 160 13.62 -0.85 -9.60
N THR A 161 13.40 -0.91 -10.92
CA THR A 161 14.50 -0.81 -11.91
C THR A 161 15.21 0.54 -11.90
N GLY A 162 14.55 1.59 -11.38
CA GLY A 162 15.13 2.91 -11.22
C GLY A 162 15.94 3.08 -9.94
N ILE A 163 16.01 2.08 -9.06
CA ILE A 163 16.77 2.13 -7.81
C ILE A 163 18.22 1.70 -8.11
N PRO A 164 19.19 2.63 -8.06
CA PRO A 164 20.59 2.29 -8.29
C PRO A 164 21.19 1.59 -7.08
N ALA A 165 22.18 0.73 -7.35
CA ALA A 165 23.05 0.18 -6.33
C ALA A 165 23.68 1.30 -5.47
N PRO A 166 23.91 1.08 -4.16
CA PRO A 166 23.76 -0.17 -3.40
C PRO A 166 22.36 -0.35 -2.76
N LEU A 167 21.37 0.41 -3.23
CA LEU A 167 20.01 0.37 -2.67
C LEU A 167 19.18 -0.71 -3.34
N GLY A 168 18.21 -1.23 -2.60
CA GLY A 168 17.23 -2.18 -3.10
C GLY A 168 15.92 -2.14 -2.31
N LEU A 169 14.97 -2.98 -2.72
CA LEU A 169 13.73 -3.18 -1.96
C LEU A 169 13.76 -4.53 -1.24
N GLY A 170 13.53 -4.48 0.06
CA GLY A 170 13.41 -5.64 0.93
C GLY A 170 12.18 -5.52 1.83
N LYS A 171 12.20 -6.23 2.96
CA LYS A 171 11.16 -6.13 3.99
C LYS A 171 11.62 -5.26 5.16
N VAL A 172 10.76 -4.33 5.55
CA VAL A 172 10.97 -3.41 6.67
C VAL A 172 9.87 -3.61 7.69
N GLU A 173 10.27 -3.84 8.94
CA GLU A 173 9.40 -3.91 10.10
C GLU A 173 9.12 -2.49 10.62
N LEU A 174 7.86 -2.13 10.74
CA LEU A 174 7.40 -0.85 11.27
C LEU A 174 7.21 -0.92 12.79
N ALA A 175 7.04 0.23 13.44
CA ALA A 175 6.89 0.33 14.89
C ALA A 175 5.65 -0.40 15.44
N ASP A 176 4.64 -0.66 14.62
CA ASP A 176 3.44 -1.43 14.96
C ASP A 176 3.63 -2.96 14.79
N GLY A 177 4.84 -3.41 14.41
CA GLY A 177 5.16 -4.81 14.15
C GLY A 177 4.75 -5.30 12.76
N SER A 178 4.11 -4.46 11.94
CA SER A 178 3.77 -4.80 10.56
C SER A 178 5.02 -4.82 9.67
N TRP A 179 5.00 -5.65 8.64
CA TRP A 179 6.08 -5.80 7.67
C TRP A 179 5.62 -5.35 6.29
N GLU A 180 6.32 -4.37 5.73
CA GLU A 180 6.04 -3.83 4.41
C GLU A 180 7.27 -3.86 3.52
N THR A 181 7.08 -3.73 2.20
CA THR A 181 8.21 -3.59 1.27
C THR A 181 8.84 -2.22 1.45
N GLY A 182 10.16 -2.11 1.49
CA GLY A 182 10.84 -0.83 1.74
C GLY A 182 12.30 -0.80 1.33
N PHE A 183 12.88 0.40 1.32
CA PHE A 183 14.29 0.60 1.00
C PHE A 183 15.20 -0.09 2.01
N ILE A 184 16.12 -0.89 1.49
CA ILE A 184 17.26 -1.49 2.20
C ILE A 184 18.55 -1.11 1.50
N CYS A 185 19.68 -1.29 2.18
CA CYS A 185 21.01 -1.09 1.62
C CYS A 185 21.83 -2.37 1.73
N GLU A 186 22.54 -2.72 0.67
CA GLU A 186 23.54 -3.78 0.71
C GLU A 186 24.74 -3.37 1.59
N LEU A 187 25.36 -4.36 2.26
CA LEU A 187 26.43 -4.10 3.23
C LEU A 187 27.67 -3.45 2.61
N TYR A 188 28.03 -3.79 1.36
CA TYR A 188 29.21 -3.21 0.72
C TYR A 188 29.06 -1.68 0.51
N GLY A 189 27.82 -1.19 0.37
CA GLY A 189 27.53 0.23 0.24
C GLY A 189 27.83 1.03 1.51
N LEU A 190 28.05 0.36 2.64
CA LEU A 190 28.30 0.98 3.93
C LEU A 190 29.78 1.27 4.22
N ALA A 191 30.72 0.75 3.42
CA ALA A 191 32.15 0.82 3.70
C ALA A 191 32.67 2.26 3.93
N GLU A 192 32.14 3.24 3.19
CA GLU A 192 32.48 4.66 3.31
C GLU A 192 31.30 5.50 3.83
N ALA A 193 30.25 4.85 4.33
CA ALA A 193 29.04 5.52 4.76
C ALA A 193 29.16 6.04 6.19
N LYS A 194 28.63 7.23 6.45
CA LYS A 194 28.59 7.82 7.79
C LYS A 194 27.39 7.30 8.55
N ASP A 195 27.58 6.74 9.74
CA ASP A 195 26.47 6.40 10.62
C ASP A 195 25.74 7.67 11.09
N ILE A 196 24.44 7.73 10.82
CA ILE A 196 23.55 8.84 11.18
C ILE A 196 22.35 8.36 12.02
N THR A 197 22.43 7.15 12.58
CA THR A 197 21.37 6.50 13.37
C THR A 197 20.93 7.39 14.53
N ALA A 198 21.87 8.10 15.18
CA ALA A 198 21.59 9.02 16.29
C ALA A 198 20.68 10.21 15.91
N HIS A 199 20.57 10.56 14.64
CA HIS A 199 19.64 11.60 14.17
C HIS A 199 18.18 11.10 14.11
N GLY A 200 17.96 9.78 14.19
CA GLY A 200 16.63 9.17 14.16
C GLY A 200 15.91 9.25 12.81
N GLY A 201 16.49 9.87 11.77
CA GLY A 201 15.87 10.00 10.46
C GLY A 201 16.66 10.88 9.49
N TRP A 202 16.38 10.73 8.20
CA TRP A 202 17.09 11.45 7.14
C TRP A 202 16.85 12.96 7.15
N ARG A 203 15.60 13.38 7.41
CA ARG A 203 15.27 14.82 7.51
C ARG A 203 16.04 15.51 8.62
N ALA A 204 16.06 14.90 9.80
CA ALA A 204 16.77 15.44 10.97
C ALA A 204 18.27 15.60 10.69
N TRP A 205 18.88 14.65 9.97
CA TRP A 205 20.28 14.76 9.54
C TRP A 205 20.52 15.90 8.54
N LEU A 206 19.65 16.05 7.53
CA LEU A 206 19.75 17.15 6.54
C LEU A 206 19.62 18.52 7.22
N THR A 207 18.70 18.67 8.17
CA THR A 207 18.50 19.94 8.91
C THR A 207 19.65 20.29 9.84
N ALA A 208 20.45 19.31 10.28
CA ALA A 208 21.61 19.53 11.14
C ALA A 208 22.83 20.15 10.41
N GLY A 209 22.65 20.66 9.19
CA GLY A 209 23.68 21.34 8.40
C GLY A 209 24.59 20.41 7.58
N ASN A 210 24.30 19.11 7.55
CA ASN A 210 25.12 18.10 6.88
C ASN A 210 24.66 17.78 5.44
N GLY A 211 23.63 18.46 4.94
CA GLY A 211 23.02 18.24 3.61
C GLY A 211 23.37 19.28 2.55
N ARG A 212 24.43 20.08 2.76
CA ARG A 212 24.96 21.04 1.78
C ARG A 212 26.16 20.46 1.03
#